data_AF-A0A8X6IZI4-F1
#
_entry.id   AF-A0A8X6IZI4-F1
#
_cell.length_a   1.000
_cell.length_b   1.000
_cell.length_c   1.000
_cell.angle_alpha   90.00
_cell.angle_beta   90.00
_cell.angle_gamma   90.00
#
_symmetry.space_group_name_H-M   'P 1'
#
loop_
_entity.id
_entity.type
_entity.pdbx_description
1 polymer ?
#
loop_
_entity_poly.entity_id
_entity_poly.type
_entity_poly.pdbx_seq_one_letter_code
_entity_poly.pdbx_strand_id
1 'polypeptide(L)'
;MDAVITFNDGAQSRIRVLEEIGIKPGHYMRKALRIIDNKRVCEAEIAIDKASKEARIRNKRGKQNKNLEKSNKLDYSAGLF
;
A
#
# COMPACT_ATOMS: atom_id res chain seq x y z
N MET A 1 -12.54 12.02 16.09
CA MET A 1 -12.86 11.01 15.06
C MET A 1 -12.65 9.65 15.67
N ASP A 2 -13.63 8.75 15.59
CA ASP A 2 -13.39 7.36 16.00
C ASP A 2 -12.50 6.67 14.96
N ALA A 3 -11.24 6.49 15.32
CA ALA A 3 -10.22 5.93 14.44
C ALA A 3 -10.41 4.43 14.22
N VAL A 4 -10.89 3.70 15.25
CA VAL A 4 -10.94 2.24 15.25
C VAL A 4 -12.04 1.74 14.32
N ILE A 5 -13.24 2.30 14.42
CA ILE A 5 -14.37 1.94 13.55
C ILE A 5 -14.03 2.21 12.09
N THR A 6 -13.41 3.36 11.80
CA THR A 6 -13.05 3.67 10.41
C THR A 6 -11.90 2.86 9.87
N PHE A 7 -10.95 2.46 10.72
CA PHE A 7 -9.82 1.68 10.25
C PHE A 7 -10.24 0.26 9.88
N ASN A 8 -11.09 -0.37 10.69
CA ASN A 8 -11.50 -1.76 10.53
C ASN A 8 -12.71 -1.95 9.61
N ASP A 9 -13.77 -1.14 9.77
CA ASP A 9 -15.06 -1.33 9.06
C ASP A 9 -15.35 -0.24 8.01
N GLY A 10 -14.44 0.71 7.82
CA GLY A 10 -14.58 1.79 6.85
C GLY A 10 -15.42 2.98 7.33
N ALA A 11 -15.63 3.97 6.47
CA ALA A 11 -16.44 5.14 6.73
C ALA A 11 -17.95 4.83 6.70
N GLN A 12 -18.36 3.77 5.98
CA GLN A 12 -19.75 3.35 5.89
C GLN A 12 -20.34 2.88 7.23
N SER A 13 -19.55 2.30 8.14
CA SER A 13 -20.00 1.90 9.48
C SER A 13 -20.42 3.08 10.37
N ARG A 14 -19.97 4.31 10.05
CA ARG A 14 -20.48 5.54 10.69
C ARG A 14 -21.98 5.73 10.50
N ILE A 15 -22.57 5.18 9.44
CA ILE A 15 -24.02 5.20 9.23
C ILE A 15 -24.74 4.53 10.40
N ARG A 16 -24.23 3.38 10.88
CA ARG A 16 -24.84 2.63 11.99
C ARG A 16 -24.79 3.44 13.28
N VAL A 17 -23.64 4.03 13.57
CA VAL A 17 -23.47 4.91 14.73
C VAL A 17 -24.42 6.10 14.68
N LEU A 18 -24.57 6.73 13.50
CA LEU A 18 -25.51 7.84 13.32
C LEU A 18 -26.96 7.41 13.55
N GLU A 19 -27.34 6.25 13.02
CA GLU A 19 -28.69 5.70 13.21
C GLU A 19 -28.97 5.35 14.67
N GLU A 20 -27.99 4.82 15.41
CA GLU A 20 -28.08 4.52 16.84
C GLU A 20 -28.28 5.77 17.70
N ILE A 21 -27.67 6.91 17.34
CA ILE A 21 -27.86 8.19 18.03
C ILE A 21 -29.07 8.99 17.50
N GLY A 22 -29.91 8.37 16.67
CA GLY A 22 -31.16 8.96 16.16
C GLY A 22 -30.99 9.88 14.95
N ILE A 23 -29.80 9.96 14.36
CA ILE A 23 -29.55 10.70 13.12
C ILE A 23 -29.80 9.76 11.93
N LYS A 24 -30.71 10.11 11.02
CA LYS A 24 -30.95 9.35 9.79
C LYS A 24 -30.10 9.91 8.64
N PRO A 25 -29.00 9.26 8.25
CA PRO A 25 -28.23 9.70 7.10
C PRO A 25 -29.04 9.57 5.80
N GLY A 26 -29.07 10.65 5.03
CA GLY A 26 -29.75 10.69 3.72
C GLY A 26 -28.99 9.95 2.61
N HIS A 27 -29.63 9.82 1.45
CA HIS A 27 -29.06 9.11 0.28
C HIS A 27 -27.64 9.58 -0.10
N TYR A 28 -27.44 10.90 -0.18
CA TYR A 28 -26.15 11.47 -0.59
C TYR A 28 -25.03 11.20 0.41
N MET A 29 -25.35 11.20 1.71
CA MET A 29 -24.36 10.88 2.74
C MET A 29 -23.92 9.42 2.62
N ARG A 30 -24.86 8.49 2.45
CA ARG A 30 -24.55 7.07 2.26
C ARG A 30 -23.70 6.85 1.01
N LYS A 31 -24.04 7.53 -0.08
CA LYS A 31 -23.28 7.50 -1.34
C LYS A 31 -21.86 8.05 -1.15
N ALA A 32 -21.71 9.18 -0.48
CA ALA A 32 -20.41 9.80 -0.23
C ALA A 32 -19.50 8.89 0.62
N LEU A 33 -20.03 8.30 1.70
CA LEU A 33 -19.26 7.40 2.56
C LEU A 33 -18.79 6.15 1.79
N ARG A 34 -19.65 5.58 0.92
CA ARG A 34 -19.26 4.47 0.05
C ARG A 34 -18.15 4.86 -0.94
N ILE A 35 -18.22 6.06 -1.53
CA ILE A 35 -17.18 6.54 -2.45
C ILE A 35 -15.85 6.70 -1.72
N ILE A 36 -15.86 7.23 -0.50
CA ILE A 36 -14.65 7.38 0.33
C ILE A 36 -14.01 6.02 0.60
N ASP A 37 -14.81 5.01 0.96
CA ASP A 37 -14.30 3.66 1.22
C ASP A 37 -13.72 3.02 -0.04
N ASN A 38 -14.43 3.11 -1.17
CA ASN A 38 -13.92 2.60 -2.44
C ASN A 38 -12.61 3.28 -2.86
N LYS A 39 -12.52 4.61 -2.68
CA LYS A 39 -11.30 5.36 -2.98
C LYS A 39 -10.14 4.91 -2.09
N ARG A 40 -10.39 4.73 -0.79
CA ARG A 40 -9.37 4.24 0.15
C ARG A 40 -8.85 2.86 -0.24
N VAL A 41 -9.73 1.93 -0.61
CA VAL A 41 -9.33 0.58 -1.05
C VAL A 41 -8.47 0.66 -2.32
N CYS A 42 -8.93 1.41 -3.33
CA CYS A 42 -8.18 1.61 -4.58
C CYS A 42 -6.79 2.22 -4.35
N GLU A 43 -6.69 3.24 -3.48
CA GLU A 43 -5.40 3.84 -3.11
C GLU A 43 -4.48 2.84 -2.40
N ALA A 44 -5.03 1.99 -1.52
CA ALA A 44 -4.27 0.95 -0.85
C ALA A 44 -3.73 -0.10 -1.83
N GLU A 45 -4.53 -0.54 -2.80
CA GLU A 45 -4.10 -1.47 -3.86
C GLU A 45 -2.97 -0.86 -4.70
N ILE A 46 -3.12 0.39 -5.13
CA ILE A 46 -2.08 1.11 -5.87
C ILE A 46 -0.79 1.22 -5.06
N ALA A 47 -0.89 1.48 -3.75
CA ALA A 47 0.28 1.57 -2.87
C ALA A 47 1.00 0.22 -2.74
N ILE A 48 0.25 -0.88 -2.61
CA ILE A 48 0.80 -2.24 -2.55
C ILE A 48 1.53 -2.59 -3.86
N ASP A 49 0.94 -2.25 -5.01
CA ASP A 49 1.56 -2.46 -6.31
C ASP A 49 2.86 -1.68 -6.48
N LYS A 50 2.88 -0.41 -6.03
CA LYS A 50 4.09 0.41 -6.04
C LYS A 50 5.16 -0.18 -5.13
N ALA A 51 4.82 -0.53 -3.90
CA ALA A 51 5.75 -1.14 -2.95
C ALA A 51 6.33 -2.46 -3.50
N SER A 52 5.51 -3.28 -4.15
CA SER A 52 5.93 -4.53 -4.77
C SER A 52 6.88 -4.30 -5.95
N LYS A 53 6.59 -3.31 -6.81
CA LYS A 53 7.46 -2.90 -7.91
C LYS A 53 8.81 -2.39 -7.40
N GLU A 54 8.80 -1.53 -6.38
CA GLU A 54 10.01 -1.00 -5.75
C GLU A 54 10.86 -2.10 -5.11
N ALA A 55 10.25 -3.03 -4.38
CA ALA A 55 10.93 -4.19 -3.83
C ALA A 55 11.58 -5.05 -4.92
N ARG A 56 10.89 -5.26 -6.04
CA ARG A 56 11.42 -6.00 -7.20
C ARG A 56 12.63 -5.31 -7.82
N ILE A 57 12.54 -3.98 -8.02
CA ILE A 57 13.64 -3.18 -8.56
C ILE A 57 14.84 -3.21 -7.61
N ARG A 58 14.62 -3.04 -6.31
CA ARG A 58 15.66 -3.11 -5.27
C ARG A 58 16.37 -4.47 -5.30
N ASN A 59 15.61 -5.56 -5.36
CA ASN A 59 16.17 -6.91 -5.43
C ASN A 59 16.97 -7.14 -6.72
N LYS A 60 16.50 -6.63 -7.87
CA LYS A 60 17.23 -6.71 -9.14
C LYS A 60 18.56 -5.95 -9.09
N ARG A 61 18.55 -4.71 -8.61
CA ARG A 61 19.77 -3.90 -8.44
C ARG A 61 20.76 -4.55 -7.46
N GLY A 62 20.26 -5.08 -6.34
CA GLY A 62 21.09 -5.81 -5.38
C GLY A 62 21.78 -7.03 -6.00
N LYS A 63 21.10 -7.79 -6.87
CA LYS A 63 21.71 -8.90 -7.61
C LYS A 63 22.75 -8.43 -8.63
N GLN A 64 22.47 -7.36 -9.37
CA GLN A 64 23.42 -6.79 -10.33
C GLN A 64 24.70 -6.31 -9.66
N ASN A 65 24.59 -5.59 -8.53
CA ASN A 65 25.75 -5.12 -7.78
C ASN A 65 26.59 -6.29 -7.26
N LYS A 66 25.95 -7.35 -6.72
CA LYS A 66 26.66 -8.56 -6.29
C LYS A 66 27.39 -9.27 -7.44
N ASN A 67 26.81 -9.28 -8.64
CA ASN A 67 27.45 -9.87 -9.81
C ASN A 67 28.64 -9.03 -10.30
N LEU A 68 28.50 -7.69 -10.29
CA LEU A 68 29.59 -6.77 -10.61
C LEU A 68 30.76 -6.91 -9.62
N GLU A 69 30.49 -6.98 -8.32
CA GLU A 69 31.52 -7.21 -7.30
C GLU A 69 32.22 -8.57 -7.48
N LYS A 70 31.47 -9.62 -7.85
CA LYS A 70 32.05 -10.93 -8.18
C LYS A 70 32.93 -10.87 -9.43
N SER A 71 32.50 -10.17 -10.48
CA SER A 71 33.28 -9.96 -11.70
C SER A 71 34.58 -9.22 -11.39
N ASN A 72 34.50 -8.08 -10.70
CA ASN A 72 35.68 -7.31 -10.32
C ASN A 72 36.66 -8.10 -9.44
N LYS A 73 36.16 -8.96 -8.54
CA LYS A 73 37.01 -9.89 -7.76
C LYS A 73 37.68 -10.95 -8.63
N LEU A 74 36.97 -11.51 -9.61
CA LEU A 74 37.53 -12.47 -10.56
C LEU A 74 38.60 -11.82 -11.44
N ASP A 75 38.35 -10.62 -11.97
CA ASP A 75 39.30 -9.87 -12.79
C ASP A 75 40.57 -9.49 -12.01
N TYR A 76 40.45 -9.13 -10.73
CA TYR A 76 41.62 -8.89 -9.87
C TYR A 76 42.45 -10.16 -9.59
N SER A 77 41.82 -11.34 -9.60
CA SER A 77 42.53 -12.62 -9.42
C SER A 77 43.15 -13.19 -10.70
N ALA A 78 42.72 -12.73 -11.88
CA ALA A 78 43.15 -13.27 -13.17
C ALA A 78 44.54 -12.80 -13.63
N GLY A 79 45.17 -11.86 -12.93
CA GLY A 79 46.53 -11.35 -13.24
C GLY A 79 47.62 -11.75 -12.25
N LEU A 80 47.35 -12.70 -11.35
CA LEU A 80 48.26 -13.18 -10.31
C LEU A 80 48.82 -14.57 -10.65
N PHE A 81 49.35 -14.77 -11.85
CA PHE A 81 50.20 -15.91 -12.22
C PHE A 81 51.19 -15.51 -13.31
#